data_AF-A0A3A5HBB5-F1
#
_entry.id   AF-A0A3A5HBB5-F1
#
_cell.length_a   1.000
_cell.length_b   1.000
_cell.length_c   1.000
_cell.angle_alpha   90.00
_cell.angle_beta   90.00
_cell.angle_gamma   90.00
#
_symmetry.space_group_name_H-M   'P 1'
#
loop_
_entity.id
_entity.type
_entity.pdbx_description
1 polymer ?
#
loop_
_entity_poly.entity_id
_entity_poly.type
_entity_poly.pdbx_seq_one_letter_code
_entity_poly.pdbx_strand_id
1 'polypeptide(L)'
;MSVGGVRRYAAQAVWFICVVFALFLAVGALTYALNANPDNGLVDFVRTWANRVDLGVFSPVNGIKEFTGEHADVKNALFNWGLGSVFWLVLGRILDRVLRP
;
A
#
# COMPACT_ATOMS: atom_id res chain seq x y z
N MET A 1 -19.22 -15.58 -22.65
CA MET A 1 -18.51 -15.69 -21.35
C MET A 1 -19.49 -16.22 -20.32
N SER A 2 -19.15 -17.27 -19.55
CA SER A 2 -20.03 -17.75 -18.47
C SER A 2 -19.95 -16.82 -17.26
N VAL A 3 -21.02 -16.75 -16.46
CA VAL A 3 -21.06 -15.94 -15.22
C VAL A 3 -19.93 -16.33 -14.26
N GLY A 4 -19.60 -17.63 -14.18
CA GLY A 4 -18.46 -18.12 -13.40
C GLY A 4 -17.10 -17.63 -13.92
N GLY A 5 -16.93 -17.51 -15.24
CA GLY A 5 -15.73 -16.94 -15.85
C GLY A 5 -15.54 -15.47 -15.50
N VAL A 6 -16.61 -14.66 -15.62
CA VAL A 6 -16.58 -13.23 -15.29
C VAL A 6 -16.21 -12.99 -13.82
N ARG A 7 -16.82 -13.74 -12.89
CA ARG A 7 -16.52 -13.65 -11.45
C ARG A 7 -15.07 -13.99 -11.13
N ARG A 8 -14.49 -14.98 -11.83
CA ARG A 8 -13.08 -15.35 -11.67
C ARG A 8 -12.14 -14.22 -12.12
N TYR A 9 -12.39 -13.62 -13.28
CA TYR A 9 -11.59 -12.49 -13.75
C TYR A 9 -11.72 -11.27 -12.84
N ALA A 10 -12.92 -10.98 -12.35
CA ALA A 10 -13.15 -9.90 -11.39
C ALA A 10 -12.37 -10.13 -10.09
N ALA A 11 -12.43 -11.35 -9.51
CA ALA A 11 -11.66 -11.69 -8.32
C ALA A 11 -10.15 -11.50 -8.52
N GLN A 12 -9.63 -11.95 -9.67
CA GLN A 12 -8.22 -11.81 -10.01
C GLN A 12 -7.81 -10.34 -10.20
N ALA A 13 -8.65 -9.54 -10.85
CA ALA A 13 -8.40 -8.11 -11.04
C ALA A 13 -8.39 -7.37 -9.70
N VAL A 14 -9.35 -7.64 -8.82
CA VAL A 14 -9.41 -7.04 -7.48
C VAL A 14 -8.19 -7.42 -6.66
N TRP A 15 -7.83 -8.70 -6.64
CA TRP A 15 -6.61 -9.17 -5.98
C TRP A 15 -5.37 -8.43 -6.49
N PHE A 16 -5.22 -8.35 -7.81
CA PHE A 16 -4.08 -7.68 -8.45
C PHE A 16 -4.00 -6.19 -8.07
N ILE A 17 -5.13 -5.47 -8.09
CA ILE A 17 -5.19 -4.07 -7.69
C ILE A 17 -4.74 -3.89 -6.23
N CYS A 18 -5.22 -4.74 -5.31
CA CYS A 18 -4.79 -4.70 -3.92
C CYS A 18 -3.29 -4.96 -3.76
N VAL A 19 -2.72 -5.90 -4.52
CA VAL A 19 -1.26 -6.15 -4.53
C VAL A 19 -0.48 -4.94 -5.03
N VAL A 20 -0.95 -4.27 -6.08
CA VAL A 20 -0.31 -3.05 -6.61
C VAL A 20 -0.34 -1.93 -5.57
N PHE A 21 -1.45 -1.74 -4.85
CA PHE A 21 -1.53 -0.75 -3.77
C PHE A 21 -0.58 -1.10 -2.62
N ALA A 22 -0.53 -2.36 -2.22
CA ALA A 22 0.43 -2.84 -1.21
C ALA A 22 1.88 -2.58 -1.65
N LEU A 23 2.20 -2.79 -2.93
CA LEU A 23 3.52 -2.55 -3.48
C LEU A 23 3.91 -1.08 -3.41
N PHE A 24 3.03 -0.15 -3.77
CA PHE A 24 3.32 1.28 -3.64
C PHE A 24 3.64 1.69 -2.21
N LEU A 25 2.86 1.21 -1.23
CA LEU A 25 3.12 1.48 0.19
C LEU A 25 4.46 0.88 0.65
N ALA A 26 4.73 -0.38 0.30
CA ALA A 26 5.97 -1.06 0.71
C ALA A 26 7.21 -0.40 0.09
N VAL A 27 7.20 -0.10 -1.21
CA VAL A 27 8.30 0.58 -1.89
C VAL A 27 8.42 2.03 -1.39
N GLY A 28 7.30 2.72 -1.18
CA GLY A 28 7.26 4.04 -0.56
C GLY A 28 7.98 4.04 0.79
N ALA A 29 7.66 3.10 1.67
CA ALA A 29 8.30 2.95 2.97
C ALA A 29 9.82 2.69 2.85
N LEU A 30 10.23 1.83 1.92
CA LEU A 30 11.66 1.58 1.65
C LEU A 30 12.39 2.83 1.18
N THR A 31 11.75 3.71 0.41
CA THR A 31 12.39 4.95 -0.03
C THR A 31 12.70 5.91 1.14
N TYR A 32 11.92 5.86 2.23
CA TYR A 32 12.26 6.60 3.46
C TYR A 32 13.41 5.90 4.20
N ALA A 33 13.32 4.59 4.37
CA ALA A 33 14.33 3.79 5.07
C ALA A 33 15.74 3.89 4.45
N LEU A 34 15.79 3.95 3.12
CA LEU A 34 17.04 4.06 2.36
C LEU A 34 17.47 5.52 2.13
N ASN A 35 16.75 6.50 2.70
CA ASN A 35 16.98 7.92 2.47
C ASN A 35 17.09 8.27 0.97
N ALA A 36 16.19 7.71 0.16
CA ALA A 36 16.20 7.91 -1.28
C ALA A 36 15.89 9.37 -1.65
N ASN A 37 16.52 9.85 -2.72
CA ASN A 37 16.39 11.23 -3.17
C ASN A 37 14.92 11.57 -3.54
N PRO A 38 14.24 12.47 -2.80
CA PRO A 38 12.86 12.84 -3.08
C PRO A 38 12.69 13.59 -4.40
N ASP A 39 13.73 14.24 -4.92
CA ASP A 39 13.68 14.97 -6.19
C ASP A 39 13.78 14.03 -7.41
N ASN A 40 14.03 12.74 -7.19
CA ASN A 40 14.00 11.75 -8.25
C ASN A 40 12.54 11.45 -8.63
N GLY A 41 12.19 11.66 -9.90
CA GLY A 41 10.82 11.48 -10.38
C GLY A 41 10.22 10.09 -10.11
N LEU A 42 11.02 9.03 -10.02
CA LEU A 42 10.52 7.70 -9.67
C LEU A 42 10.20 7.59 -8.16
N VAL A 43 11.06 8.15 -7.31
CA VAL A 43 10.83 8.18 -5.85
C VAL A 43 9.59 9.01 -5.53
N ASP A 44 9.48 10.20 -6.12
CA ASP A 44 8.31 11.06 -5.97
C ASP A 44 7.04 10.36 -6.49
N PHE A 45 7.10 9.74 -7.66
CA PHE A 45 5.98 8.97 -8.22
C PHE A 45 5.50 7.88 -7.25
N VAL A 46 6.41 7.06 -6.71
CA VAL A 46 6.06 5.99 -5.77
C VAL A 46 5.47 6.59 -4.48
N ARG A 47 6.11 7.60 -3.88
CA ARG A 47 5.61 8.23 -2.64
C ARG A 47 4.25 8.91 -2.84
N THR A 48 4.02 9.52 -4.00
CA THR A 48 2.73 10.11 -4.36
C THR A 48 1.63 9.06 -4.45
N TRP A 49 1.89 7.94 -5.12
CA TRP A 49 0.90 6.85 -5.21
C TRP A 49 0.71 6.13 -3.88
N ALA A 50 1.76 5.96 -3.07
CA ALA A 50 1.67 5.45 -1.70
C ALA A 50 0.71 6.30 -0.85
N ASN A 51 0.88 7.62 -0.85
CA ASN A 51 -0.03 8.56 -0.17
C ASN A 51 -1.49 8.46 -0.67
N ARG A 52 -1.73 8.14 -1.96
CA ARG A 52 -3.10 8.01 -2.48
C ARG A 52 -3.81 6.75 -1.99
N VAL A 53 -3.05 5.71 -1.64
CA VAL A 53 -3.60 4.38 -1.29
C VAL A 53 -3.41 4.04 0.19
N ASP A 54 -2.85 4.94 0.99
CA ASP A 54 -2.71 4.78 2.44
C ASP A 54 -4.02 5.01 3.22
N LEU A 55 -5.08 5.39 2.51
CA LEU A 55 -6.43 5.62 3.03
C LEU A 55 -6.50 6.72 4.11
N GLY A 56 -5.46 7.56 4.24
CA GLY A 56 -5.28 8.55 5.30
C GLY A 56 -4.95 7.95 6.67
N VAL A 57 -5.48 6.76 7.00
CA VAL A 57 -5.24 6.08 8.28
C VAL A 57 -3.82 5.51 8.41
N PHE A 58 -3.19 5.18 7.29
CA PHE A 58 -1.80 4.68 7.24
C PHE A 58 -0.80 5.78 6.89
N SER A 59 -1.16 7.06 7.01
CA SER A 59 -0.29 8.20 6.70
C SER A 59 1.01 8.21 7.53
N PRO A 60 2.17 8.61 6.97
CA PRO A 60 3.39 8.82 7.73
C PRO A 60 3.37 10.09 8.60
N VAL A 61 2.43 11.01 8.36
CA VAL A 61 2.38 12.31 9.06
C VAL A 61 1.42 12.26 10.26
N ASN A 62 0.38 11.42 10.21
CA ASN A 62 -0.68 11.35 11.20
C ASN A 62 -1.44 10.01 11.19
N GLY A 63 -0.73 8.92 10.89
CA GLY A 63 -1.31 7.58 10.84
C GLY A 63 -1.52 6.94 12.21
N ILE A 64 -1.83 5.65 12.20
CA ILE A 64 -2.05 4.82 13.38
C ILE A 64 -0.97 5.01 14.46
N LYS A 65 0.30 5.13 14.04
CA LYS A 65 1.41 5.40 14.94
C LYS A 65 2.13 6.67 14.54
N GLU A 66 2.26 7.58 15.50
CA GLU A 66 3.12 8.75 15.40
C GLU A 66 4.32 8.56 16.33
N PHE A 67 5.50 8.43 15.73
CA PHE A 67 6.80 8.49 16.39
C PHE A 67 7.27 9.94 16.39
N THR A 68 7.95 10.33 17.47
CA THR A 68 8.55 11.64 17.65
C THR A 68 10.05 11.50 17.92
N GLY A 69 10.80 12.58 17.67
CA GLY A 69 12.25 12.60 17.88
C GLY A 69 13.02 12.10 16.67
N GLU A 70 14.20 11.53 16.92
CA GLU A 70 15.14 11.20 15.87
C GLU A 70 14.59 10.12 14.90
N HIS A 71 14.71 10.40 13.61
CA HIS A 71 14.23 9.56 12.51
C HIS A 71 12.72 9.25 12.58
N ALA A 72 11.92 10.17 13.12
CA ALA A 72 10.48 10.02 13.24
C ALA A 72 9.80 9.78 11.89
N ASP A 73 10.23 10.49 10.84
CA ASP A 73 9.76 10.35 9.47
C ASP A 73 9.97 8.94 8.91
N VAL A 74 11.18 8.38 9.08
CA VAL A 74 11.51 7.02 8.64
C VAL A 74 10.70 6.00 9.41
N LYS A 75 10.61 6.13 10.73
CA LYS A 75 9.85 5.21 11.60
C LYS A 75 8.35 5.25 11.27
N ASN A 76 7.79 6.44 11.07
CA ASN A 76 6.39 6.60 10.69
C ASN A 76 6.10 5.98 9.33
N ALA A 77 6.94 6.25 8.32
CA ALA A 77 6.77 5.69 6.99
C ALA A 77 6.89 4.16 7.01
N LEU A 78 7.93 3.62 7.65
CA LEU A 78 8.13 2.18 7.77
C LEU A 78 6.98 1.49 8.48
N PHE A 79 6.51 2.06 9.59
CA PHE A 79 5.45 1.43 10.38
C PHE A 79 4.09 1.57 9.72
N ASN A 80 3.67 2.79 9.38
CA ASN A 80 2.30 3.05 8.91
C ASN A 80 2.09 2.52 7.49
N TRP A 81 2.96 2.85 6.53
CA TRP A 81 2.84 2.30 5.18
C TRP A 81 3.19 0.81 5.13
N GLY A 82 4.11 0.33 5.98
CA GLY A 82 4.34 -1.11 6.15
C GLY A 82 3.06 -1.84 6.58
N LEU A 83 2.37 -1.34 7.60
CA LEU A 83 1.09 -1.89 8.05
C LEU A 83 -0.01 -1.75 6.98
N GLY A 84 -0.09 -0.62 6.28
CA GLY A 84 -1.02 -0.42 5.18
C GLY A 84 -0.80 -1.41 4.02
N SER A 85 0.46 -1.74 3.73
CA SER A 85 0.77 -2.75 2.70
C SER A 85 0.20 -4.13 3.08
N VAL A 86 0.37 -4.54 4.35
CA VAL A 86 -0.19 -5.78 4.89
C VAL A 86 -1.72 -5.73 4.85
N PHE A 87 -2.33 -4.60 5.22
CA PHE A 87 -3.78 -4.42 5.17
C PHE A 87 -4.34 -4.67 3.76
N TRP A 88 -3.75 -4.08 2.73
CA TRP A 88 -4.19 -4.31 1.35
C TRP A 88 -4.07 -5.77 0.90
N LEU A 89 -2.99 -6.46 1.30
CA LEU A 89 -2.83 -7.89 1.01
C LEU A 89 -3.90 -8.73 1.73
N VAL A 90 -4.20 -8.44 2.99
CA VAL A 90 -5.24 -9.16 3.73
C VAL A 90 -6.62 -8.88 3.14
N LEU A 91 -6.94 -7.61 2.88
CA LEU A 91 -8.20 -7.18 2.27
C LEU A 91 -8.40 -7.83 0.91
N GLY A 92 -7.39 -7.76 0.03
CA GLY A 92 -7.43 -8.39 -1.28
C GLY A 92 -7.68 -9.89 -1.18
N ARG A 93 -7.08 -10.59 -0.21
CA ARG A 93 -7.25 -12.03 -0.03
C ARG A 93 -8.67 -12.39 0.43
N ILE A 94 -9.26 -11.56 1.28
CA ILE A 94 -10.65 -11.70 1.72
C ILE A 94 -11.60 -11.47 0.55
N LEU A 95 -11.42 -10.38 -0.20
CA LEU A 95 -12.24 -10.04 -1.36
C LEU A 95 -12.17 -11.13 -2.44
N ASP A 96 -10.97 -11.63 -2.75
CA ASP A 96 -10.77 -12.73 -3.68
C ASP A 96 -11.56 -13.98 -3.27
N ARG A 97 -11.58 -14.31 -1.97
CA ARG A 97 -12.32 -15.46 -1.44
C ARG A 97 -13.83 -15.28 -1.52
N VAL A 98 -14.33 -14.06 -1.33
CA VAL A 98 -15.76 -13.73 -1.42
C VAL A 98 -16.24 -13.69 -2.88
N LEU A 99 -15.41 -13.18 -3.78
CA LEU A 99 -15.76 -13.01 -5.20
C LEU A 99 -15.68 -14.32 -5.99
N ARG A 100 -14.73 -15.20 -5.65
CA ARG A 100 -14.61 -16.50 -6.28
C ARG A 100 -15.90 -17.33 -6.07
N PRO A 101 -16.35 -18.06 -7.11
CA PRO A 101 -17.48 -18.96 -7.00
C PRO A 101 -17.29 -20.04 -5.94
#